data_AF-A0A0B0SBG1-F1
#
_entry.id   AF-A0A0B0SBG1-F1
#
_cell.length_a   1.000
_cell.length_b   1.000
_cell.length_c   1.000
_cell.angle_alpha   90.00
_cell.angle_beta   90.00
_cell.angle_gamma   90.00
#
_symmetry.space_group_name_H-M   'P 1'
#
loop_
_entity.id
_entity.type
_entity.pdbx_description
1 polymer ?
#
loop_
_entity_poly.entity_id
_entity_poly.type
_entity_poly.pdbx_seq_one_letter_code
_entity_poly.pdbx_strand_id
1 'polypeptide(L)'
;MERLSEDLAPLEAHRQRTLLLALLLFLATPFWAYLLFLGFQALELRGVGLLYALLVALPPGLALGLLRALRLRLKRALVAPLAEALGFTYRPVPGLPWHEAEASGLLPRADRYEGEDYLEGTVGPFAFRSSDIALYRKVRTKNGTYHVRLLSGTLYRFALPFAVPGETRLAPQGAPLQAGGASRGTVLLFLALFWGVLLLLLALGEPVEGSAGQVPPVVGFMALVSLPFLLWGLGWRFGGRERVALESSSFERLFDVYGDQIEARKLLTPRVQEALVAFRKALGKPFWAAFRGNEAWFLIQGRNRLEPSLLRPLSQETLRDYVETWTRDLMEAKRLLEAVGLDLEARKRGLFGGEGPTPGTL
;
A
#
# COMPACT_ATOMS: atom_id res chain seq x y z
N MET A 1 -12.16 -15.27 23.48
CA MET A 1 -10.80 -15.74 23.83
C MET A 1 -10.81 -17.17 24.39
N GLU A 2 -11.72 -17.50 25.30
CA GLU A 2 -11.83 -18.84 25.90
C GLU A 2 -12.08 -19.94 24.86
N ARG A 3 -13.07 -19.78 23.98
CA ARG A 3 -13.35 -20.68 22.84
C ARG A 3 -12.16 -20.86 21.87
N LEU A 4 -11.43 -19.77 21.61
CA LEU A 4 -10.21 -19.80 20.79
C LEU A 4 -9.10 -20.62 21.45
N SER A 5 -9.03 -20.58 22.78
CA SER A 5 -8.00 -21.31 23.55
C SER A 5 -8.27 -22.81 23.60
N GLU A 6 -9.53 -23.23 23.60
CA GLU A 6 -9.95 -24.64 23.53
C GLU A 6 -9.59 -25.26 22.18
N ASP A 7 -9.73 -24.49 21.09
CA ASP A 7 -9.42 -24.93 19.73
C ASP A 7 -7.90 -24.96 19.42
N LEU A 8 -7.03 -24.42 20.28
CA LEU A 8 -5.58 -24.40 20.04
C LEU A 8 -4.95 -25.80 20.00
N ALA A 9 -5.31 -26.68 20.95
CA ALA A 9 -4.73 -28.01 21.06
C ALA A 9 -4.96 -28.87 19.79
N PRO A 10 -6.19 -29.00 19.24
CA PRO A 10 -6.39 -29.75 18.01
C PRO A 10 -5.71 -29.09 16.79
N LEU A 11 -5.66 -27.76 16.74
CA LEU A 11 -4.96 -27.03 15.66
C LEU A 11 -3.45 -27.26 15.70
N GLU A 12 -2.84 -27.25 16.89
CA GLU A 12 -1.41 -27.53 17.08
C GLU A 12 -1.07 -28.96 16.70
N ALA A 13 -1.87 -29.94 17.13
CA ALA A 13 -1.67 -31.33 16.73
C ALA A 13 -1.74 -31.52 15.20
N HIS A 14 -2.68 -30.84 14.55
CA HIS A 14 -2.78 -30.86 13.08
C HIS A 14 -1.59 -30.17 12.41
N ARG A 15 -1.11 -29.04 12.95
CA ARG A 15 0.10 -28.34 12.48
C ARG A 15 1.31 -29.25 12.54
N GLN A 16 1.58 -29.87 13.69
CA GLN A 16 2.72 -30.77 13.88
C GLN A 16 2.69 -31.96 12.92
N ARG A 17 1.55 -32.65 12.79
CA ARG A 17 1.38 -33.77 11.86
C ARG A 17 1.63 -33.36 10.40
N THR A 18 1.10 -32.21 10.00
CA THR A 18 1.25 -31.72 8.62
C THR A 18 2.69 -31.29 8.32
N LEU A 19 3.37 -30.66 9.28
CA LEU A 19 4.79 -30.31 9.14
C LEU A 19 5.67 -31.56 9.09
N LEU A 20 5.41 -32.54 9.93
CA LEU A 20 6.15 -33.80 9.93
C LEU A 20 5.96 -34.54 8.61
N LEU A 21 4.72 -34.63 8.11
CA LEU A 21 4.44 -35.22 6.80
C LEU A 21 5.16 -34.47 5.66
N ALA A 22 5.11 -33.13 5.65
CA ALA A 22 5.81 -32.33 4.66
C ALA A 22 7.34 -32.52 4.73
N LEU A 23 7.91 -32.58 5.93
CA LEU A 23 9.33 -32.85 6.15
C LEU A 23 9.71 -34.26 5.64
N LEU A 24 8.91 -35.27 5.97
CA LEU A 24 9.13 -36.64 5.49
C LEU A 24 9.08 -36.71 3.96
N LEU A 25 8.17 -36.00 3.30
CA LEU A 25 8.11 -35.93 1.83
C LEU A 25 9.36 -35.28 1.24
N PHE A 26 9.88 -34.21 1.84
CA PHE A 26 11.16 -33.60 1.41
C PHE A 26 12.34 -34.56 1.62
N LEU A 27 12.43 -35.20 2.77
CA LEU A 27 13.52 -36.15 3.08
C LEU A 27 13.45 -37.44 2.24
N ALA A 28 12.25 -37.88 1.86
CA ALA A 28 12.06 -39.04 0.99
C ALA A 28 12.35 -38.73 -0.49
N THR A 29 12.42 -37.45 -0.89
CA THR A 29 12.66 -37.03 -2.28
C THR A 29 13.93 -37.64 -2.91
N PRO A 30 15.13 -37.62 -2.28
CA PRO A 30 16.32 -38.25 -2.86
C PRO A 30 16.18 -39.76 -3.04
N PHE A 31 15.58 -40.46 -2.07
CA PHE A 31 15.33 -41.90 -2.18
C PHE A 31 14.33 -42.22 -3.29
N TRP A 32 13.24 -41.45 -3.39
CA TRP A 32 12.26 -41.52 -4.47
C TRP A 32 12.90 -41.29 -5.84
N ALA A 33 13.75 -40.28 -5.97
CA ALA A 33 14.47 -39.99 -7.21
C ALA A 33 15.41 -41.15 -7.59
N TYR A 34 16.10 -41.74 -6.62
CA TYR A 34 16.95 -42.91 -6.85
C TYR A 34 16.15 -44.13 -7.33
N LEU A 35 15.00 -44.43 -6.72
CA LEU A 35 14.11 -45.51 -7.18
C LEU A 35 13.61 -45.27 -8.61
N LEU A 36 13.18 -44.04 -8.91
CA LEU A 36 12.79 -43.67 -10.27
C LEU A 36 13.94 -43.86 -11.27
N PHE A 37 15.16 -43.48 -10.89
CA PHE A 37 16.34 -43.65 -11.73
C PHE A 37 16.61 -45.13 -12.06
N LEU A 38 16.53 -46.01 -11.06
CA LEU A 38 16.66 -47.45 -11.26
C LEU A 38 15.56 -48.00 -12.19
N GLY A 39 14.31 -47.58 -11.99
CA GLY A 39 13.19 -47.98 -12.84
C GLY A 39 13.35 -47.52 -14.30
N PHE A 40 13.79 -46.28 -14.52
CA PHE A 40 14.04 -45.75 -15.86
C PHE A 40 15.19 -46.49 -16.57
N GLN A 41 16.24 -46.87 -15.83
CA GLN A 41 17.31 -47.71 -16.38
C GLN A 41 16.82 -49.10 -16.78
N ALA A 42 16.06 -49.76 -15.90
CA ALA A 42 15.53 -51.10 -16.15
C ALA A 42 14.58 -51.18 -17.36
N LEU A 43 13.87 -50.08 -17.64
CA LEU A 43 12.95 -49.95 -18.79
C LEU A 43 13.62 -49.36 -20.04
N GLU A 44 14.94 -49.12 -20.01
CA GLU A 44 15.72 -48.52 -21.11
C GLU A 44 15.14 -47.20 -21.65
N LEU A 45 14.45 -46.42 -20.81
CA LEU A 45 13.77 -45.19 -21.21
C LEU A 45 14.78 -44.06 -21.44
N ARG A 46 15.19 -43.87 -22.71
CA ARG A 46 16.10 -42.79 -23.13
C ARG A 46 15.33 -41.55 -23.61
N GLY A 47 15.89 -40.36 -23.41
CA GLY A 47 15.31 -39.10 -23.91
C GLY A 47 14.10 -38.56 -23.14
N VAL A 48 13.62 -39.25 -22.10
CA VAL A 48 12.46 -38.85 -21.28
C VAL A 48 12.81 -38.03 -20.03
N GLY A 49 13.87 -37.23 -20.09
CA GLY A 49 14.40 -36.49 -18.93
C GLY A 49 13.38 -35.54 -18.27
N LEU A 50 12.49 -34.93 -19.05
CA LEU A 50 11.41 -34.08 -18.54
C LEU A 50 10.39 -34.87 -17.69
N LEU A 51 10.04 -36.08 -18.11
CA LEU A 51 9.12 -36.94 -17.37
C LEU A 51 9.74 -37.35 -16.02
N TYR A 52 11.02 -37.75 -16.03
CA TYR A 52 11.75 -38.05 -14.79
C TYR A 52 11.74 -36.85 -13.84
N ALA A 53 12.06 -35.64 -14.33
CA ALA A 53 12.05 -34.43 -13.52
C ALA A 53 10.67 -34.12 -12.91
N LEU A 54 9.59 -34.29 -13.68
CA LEU A 54 8.22 -34.10 -13.19
C LEU A 54 7.86 -35.12 -12.10
N LEU A 55 8.24 -36.40 -12.26
CA LEU A 55 7.99 -37.44 -11.27
C LEU A 55 8.81 -37.24 -9.98
N VAL A 56 10.06 -36.79 -10.10
CA VAL A 56 10.89 -36.39 -8.96
C VAL A 56 10.28 -35.20 -8.21
N ALA A 57 9.60 -34.29 -8.91
CA ALA A 57 8.94 -33.13 -8.31
C ALA A 57 7.64 -33.46 -7.55
N LEU A 58 7.09 -34.68 -7.65
CA LEU A 58 5.83 -35.04 -7.00
C LEU A 58 5.88 -34.95 -5.46
N PRO A 59 6.83 -35.59 -4.72
CA PRO A 59 6.89 -35.44 -3.26
C PRO A 59 7.06 -34.00 -2.77
N PRO A 60 8.00 -33.18 -3.28
CA PRO A 60 8.12 -31.79 -2.83
C PRO A 60 6.91 -30.95 -3.25
N GLY A 61 6.30 -31.22 -4.40
CA GLY A 61 5.05 -30.56 -4.82
C GLY A 61 3.89 -30.81 -3.85
N LEU A 62 3.70 -32.08 -3.42
CA LEU A 62 2.72 -32.44 -2.40
C LEU A 62 3.03 -31.79 -1.05
N ALA A 63 4.30 -31.79 -0.63
CA ALA A 63 4.73 -31.14 0.61
C ALA A 63 4.40 -29.64 0.61
N LEU A 64 4.70 -28.92 -0.48
CA LEU A 64 4.35 -27.50 -0.64
C LEU A 64 2.84 -27.27 -0.62
N GLY A 65 2.06 -28.17 -1.25
CA GLY A 65 0.59 -28.14 -1.21
C GLY A 65 0.04 -28.28 0.21
N LEU A 66 0.56 -29.22 1.00
CA LEU A 66 0.18 -29.42 2.41
C LEU A 66 0.50 -28.19 3.27
N LEU A 67 1.69 -27.60 3.11
CA LEU A 67 2.09 -26.39 3.83
C LEU A 67 1.19 -25.20 3.48
N ARG A 68 0.81 -25.06 2.21
CA ARG A 68 -0.14 -24.03 1.76
C ARG A 68 -1.53 -24.24 2.37
N ALA A 69 -2.03 -25.47 2.37
CA ALA A 69 -3.33 -25.81 2.97
C ALA A 69 -3.34 -25.54 4.48
N LEU A 70 -2.26 -25.92 5.18
CA LEU A 70 -2.08 -25.64 6.60
C LEU A 70 -2.13 -24.14 6.88
N ARG A 71 -1.39 -23.33 6.09
CA ARG A 71 -1.40 -21.87 6.25
C ARG A 71 -2.80 -21.28 6.15
N LEU A 72 -3.56 -21.68 5.12
CA LEU A 72 -4.93 -21.20 4.92
C LEU A 72 -5.85 -21.62 6.07
N ARG A 73 -5.68 -22.84 6.58
CA ARG A 73 -6.45 -23.34 7.72
C ARG A 73 -6.15 -22.56 9.00
N LEU A 74 -4.87 -22.34 9.30
CA LEU A 74 -4.45 -21.56 10.46
C LEU A 74 -4.93 -20.11 10.35
N LYS A 75 -4.83 -19.51 9.16
CA LYS A 75 -5.33 -18.15 8.91
C LYS A 75 -6.82 -18.04 9.23
N ARG A 76 -7.64 -18.97 8.73
CA ARG A 76 -9.10 -19.00 9.01
C ARG A 76 -9.42 -19.26 10.48
N ALA A 77 -8.71 -20.20 11.10
CA ALA A 77 -8.98 -20.62 12.46
C ALA A 77 -8.50 -19.59 13.51
N LEU A 78 -7.46 -18.81 13.20
CA LEU A 78 -6.89 -17.84 14.13
C LEU A 78 -7.38 -16.42 13.84
N VAL A 79 -7.31 -15.96 12.60
CA VAL A 79 -7.51 -14.53 12.28
C VAL A 79 -8.98 -14.15 12.41
N ALA A 80 -9.91 -14.95 11.89
CA ALA A 80 -11.34 -14.60 11.92
C ALA A 80 -11.91 -14.53 13.34
N PRO A 81 -11.73 -15.54 14.22
CA PRO A 81 -12.29 -15.47 15.57
C PRO A 81 -11.58 -14.43 16.44
N LEU A 82 -10.31 -14.13 16.14
CA LEU A 82 -9.56 -13.09 16.85
C LEU A 82 -10.04 -11.70 16.42
N ALA A 83 -10.38 -11.51 15.14
CA ALA A 83 -11.03 -10.28 14.67
C ALA A 83 -12.35 -10.06 15.42
N GLU A 84 -13.20 -11.09 15.44
CA GLU A 84 -14.50 -11.04 16.10
C GLU A 84 -14.36 -10.78 17.60
N ALA A 85 -13.39 -11.41 18.27
CA ALA A 85 -13.11 -11.17 19.68
C ALA A 85 -12.67 -9.73 19.99
N LEU A 86 -12.04 -9.06 19.02
CA LEU A 86 -11.68 -7.64 19.11
C LEU A 86 -12.81 -6.71 18.66
N GLY A 87 -13.98 -7.25 18.27
CA GLY A 87 -15.11 -6.47 17.75
C GLY A 87 -14.95 -6.03 16.30
N PHE A 88 -14.05 -6.66 15.55
CA PHE A 88 -13.79 -6.36 14.14
C PHE A 88 -14.45 -7.38 13.22
N THR A 89 -14.88 -6.91 12.06
CA THR A 89 -15.34 -7.74 10.95
C THR A 89 -14.16 -8.06 10.04
N TYR A 90 -13.83 -9.33 9.88
CA TYR A 90 -12.75 -9.78 8.99
C TYR A 90 -13.30 -10.59 7.82
N ARG A 91 -12.83 -10.28 6.61
CA ARG A 91 -13.11 -11.02 5.38
C ARG A 91 -11.79 -11.31 4.66
N PRO A 92 -11.42 -12.59 4.48
CA PRO A 92 -10.11 -12.92 3.91
C PRO A 92 -9.99 -12.52 2.43
N VAL A 93 -11.08 -12.64 1.66
CA VAL A 93 -11.15 -12.26 0.25
C VAL A 93 -12.60 -11.82 -0.06
N PRO A 94 -12.82 -10.71 -0.80
CA PRO A 94 -11.82 -9.78 -1.34
C PRO A 94 -11.29 -8.78 -0.31
N GLY A 95 -10.14 -8.16 -0.59
CA GLY A 95 -9.64 -6.97 0.10
C GLY A 95 -10.36 -5.68 -0.34
N LEU A 96 -9.77 -4.53 -0.02
CA LEU A 96 -10.28 -3.23 -0.52
C LEU A 96 -10.27 -3.23 -2.06
N PRO A 97 -11.29 -2.67 -2.72
CA PRO A 97 -11.28 -2.57 -4.17
C PRO A 97 -10.29 -1.50 -4.64
N TRP A 98 -9.73 -1.66 -5.85
CA TRP A 98 -8.73 -0.73 -6.40
C TRP A 98 -9.18 0.73 -6.35
N HIS A 99 -10.42 1.04 -6.74
CA HIS A 99 -10.92 2.42 -6.78
C HIS A 99 -10.91 3.08 -5.39
N GLU A 100 -11.16 2.32 -4.32
CA GLU A 100 -11.10 2.80 -2.95
C GLU A 100 -9.64 2.95 -2.50
N ALA A 101 -8.78 1.97 -2.83
CA ALA A 101 -7.36 2.04 -2.49
C ALA A 101 -6.64 3.19 -3.21
N GLU A 102 -6.97 3.46 -4.47
CA GLU A 102 -6.47 4.56 -5.29
C GLU A 102 -6.90 5.93 -4.74
N ALA A 103 -8.11 6.02 -4.16
CA ALA A 103 -8.62 7.26 -3.57
C ALA A 103 -7.75 7.79 -2.41
N SER A 104 -6.95 6.92 -1.79
CA SER A 104 -5.93 7.31 -0.79
C SER A 104 -4.89 8.28 -1.36
N GLY A 105 -4.59 8.18 -2.66
CA GLY A 105 -3.51 8.93 -3.31
C GLY A 105 -2.11 8.61 -2.75
N LEU A 106 -1.97 7.52 -1.99
CA LEU A 106 -0.69 7.05 -1.45
C LEU A 106 -0.03 6.00 -2.34
N LEU A 107 -0.75 5.48 -3.34
CA LEU A 107 -0.31 4.35 -4.13
C LEU A 107 0.51 4.79 -5.35
N PRO A 108 1.63 4.12 -5.64
CA PRO A 108 2.36 4.32 -6.88
C PRO A 108 1.55 3.75 -8.05
N ARG A 109 1.78 4.28 -9.25
CA ARG A 109 1.26 3.68 -10.48
C ARG A 109 1.74 2.24 -10.63
N ALA A 110 0.78 1.34 -10.80
CA ALA A 110 0.98 -0.09 -10.94
C ALA A 110 0.17 -0.65 -12.11
N ASP A 111 0.66 -1.73 -12.70
CA ASP A 111 -0.03 -2.45 -13.78
C ASP A 111 -0.97 -3.54 -13.23
N ARG A 112 -0.76 -3.95 -11.98
CA ARG A 112 -1.58 -4.94 -11.28
C ARG A 112 -1.69 -4.60 -9.80
N TYR A 113 -2.90 -4.73 -9.28
CA TYR A 113 -3.28 -4.57 -7.88
C TYR A 113 -3.79 -5.90 -7.34
N GLU A 114 -3.37 -6.24 -6.13
CA GLU A 114 -3.91 -7.35 -5.34
C GLU A 114 -4.29 -6.80 -3.97
N GLY A 115 -5.51 -7.10 -3.53
CA GLY A 115 -6.01 -6.75 -2.19
C GLY A 115 -6.57 -8.00 -1.52
N GLU A 116 -6.10 -8.26 -0.30
CA GLU A 116 -6.56 -9.35 0.56
C GLU A 116 -6.79 -8.85 1.99
N ASP A 117 -7.37 -9.71 2.83
CA ASP A 117 -7.50 -9.45 4.26
C ASP A 117 -8.23 -8.16 4.62
N TYR A 118 -9.48 -8.05 4.16
CA TYR A 118 -10.33 -6.94 4.56
C TYR A 118 -10.66 -7.02 6.06
N LEU A 119 -10.44 -5.92 6.76
CA LEU A 119 -10.77 -5.75 8.16
C LEU A 119 -11.56 -4.45 8.34
N GLU A 120 -12.62 -4.47 9.13
CA GLU A 120 -13.44 -3.31 9.44
C GLU A 120 -13.81 -3.28 10.92
N GLY A 121 -13.86 -2.11 11.52
CA GLY A 121 -14.23 -1.96 12.91
C GLY A 121 -14.07 -0.54 13.41
N THR A 122 -14.02 -0.39 14.73
CA THR A 122 -13.84 0.91 15.40
C THR A 122 -12.70 0.83 16.41
N VAL A 123 -11.84 1.84 16.43
CA VAL A 123 -10.79 1.98 17.46
C VAL A 123 -10.97 3.35 18.12
N GLY A 124 -11.47 3.35 19.35
CA GLY A 124 -11.97 4.58 19.97
C GLY A 124 -13.13 5.17 19.15
N PRO A 125 -13.12 6.48 18.85
CA PRO A 125 -14.17 7.11 18.04
C PRO A 125 -13.96 6.92 16.51
N PHE A 126 -12.86 6.31 16.08
CA PHE A 126 -12.51 6.23 14.66
C PHE A 126 -12.96 4.90 14.07
N ALA A 127 -13.96 4.94 13.20
CA ALA A 127 -14.27 3.81 12.33
C ALA A 127 -13.13 3.62 11.32
N PHE A 128 -12.74 2.38 11.06
CA PHE A 128 -11.66 2.08 10.14
C PHE A 128 -11.96 0.89 9.25
N ARG A 129 -11.35 0.90 8.08
CA ARG A 129 -11.25 -0.21 7.15
C ARG A 129 -9.79 -0.43 6.78
N SER A 130 -9.37 -1.67 6.60
CA SER A 130 -8.04 -1.97 6.12
C SER A 130 -7.98 -3.20 5.24
N SER A 131 -6.90 -3.29 4.46
CA SER A 131 -6.59 -4.44 3.63
C SER A 131 -5.09 -4.52 3.38
N ASP A 132 -4.57 -5.75 3.31
CA ASP A 132 -3.22 -5.99 2.80
C ASP A 132 -3.25 -5.84 1.28
N ILE A 133 -2.38 -4.97 0.78
CA ILE A 133 -2.30 -4.63 -0.65
C ILE A 133 -0.92 -4.95 -1.21
N ALA A 134 -0.89 -5.38 -2.46
CA ALA A 134 0.32 -5.56 -3.24
C ALA A 134 0.17 -4.97 -4.65
N LEU A 135 1.20 -4.24 -5.08
CA LEU A 135 1.26 -3.54 -6.34
C LEU A 135 2.41 -4.06 -7.18
N TYR A 136 2.16 -4.27 -8.47
CA TYR A 136 3.16 -4.81 -9.39
C TYR A 136 3.31 -3.97 -10.65
N ARG A 137 4.54 -3.90 -11.16
CA ARG A 137 4.87 -3.34 -12.46
C ARG A 137 5.17 -4.46 -13.45
N LYS A 138 4.66 -4.30 -14.66
CA LYS A 138 4.95 -5.15 -15.81
C LYS A 138 6.31 -4.74 -16.38
N VAL A 139 7.27 -5.65 -16.35
CA VAL A 139 8.60 -5.46 -16.95
C VAL A 139 8.68 -6.34 -18.20
N ARG A 140 8.90 -5.70 -19.35
CA ARG A 140 9.13 -6.40 -20.61
C ARG A 140 10.62 -6.58 -20.84
N THR A 141 11.03 -7.79 -21.19
CA THR A 141 12.38 -8.11 -21.63
C THR A 141 12.33 -8.79 -22.99
N LYS A 142 13.50 -9.01 -23.60
CA LYS A 142 13.61 -9.73 -24.87
C LYS A 142 13.06 -11.18 -24.79
N ASN A 143 13.02 -11.77 -23.60
CA ASN A 143 12.66 -13.17 -23.37
C ASN A 143 11.26 -13.34 -22.75
N GLY A 144 10.48 -12.27 -22.62
CA GLY A 144 9.12 -12.34 -22.10
C GLY A 144 8.73 -11.15 -21.24
N THR A 145 7.64 -11.33 -20.51
CA THR A 145 7.13 -10.31 -19.60
C THR A 145 6.93 -10.92 -18.22
N TYR A 146 7.41 -10.24 -17.18
CA TYR A 146 7.19 -10.63 -15.80
C TYR A 146 6.72 -9.44 -14.95
N HIS A 147 6.16 -9.75 -13.79
CA HIS A 147 5.66 -8.75 -12.85
C HIS A 147 6.66 -8.58 -11.70
N VAL A 148 7.11 -7.36 -11.48
CA VAL A 148 7.97 -6.99 -10.32
C VAL A 148 7.10 -6.29 -9.29
N ARG A 149 7.16 -6.74 -8.04
CA ARG A 149 6.43 -6.12 -6.94
C ARG A 149 7.05 -4.76 -6.61
N LEU A 150 6.28 -3.69 -6.76
CA LEU A 150 6.69 -2.31 -6.46
C LEU A 150 6.56 -2.01 -4.97
N LEU A 151 5.41 -2.37 -4.41
CA LEU A 151 5.04 -2.04 -3.04
C LEU A 151 4.13 -3.14 -2.50
N SER A 152 4.31 -3.46 -1.23
CA SER A 152 3.34 -4.22 -0.45
C SER A 152 3.24 -3.60 0.94
N GLY A 153 2.05 -3.65 1.52
CA GLY A 153 1.79 -3.12 2.84
C GLY A 153 0.33 -3.25 3.20
N THR A 154 0.00 -2.74 4.38
CA THR A 154 -1.39 -2.68 4.84
C THR A 154 -1.87 -1.26 4.67
N LEU A 155 -2.96 -1.08 3.93
CA LEU A 155 -3.63 0.20 3.76
C LEU A 155 -4.76 0.30 4.78
N TYR A 156 -4.76 1.37 5.57
CA TYR A 156 -5.82 1.73 6.50
C TYR A 156 -6.53 2.99 6.00
N ARG A 157 -7.86 3.00 6.13
CA ARG A 157 -8.75 4.15 5.95
C ARG A 157 -9.46 4.36 7.28
N PHE A 158 -9.29 5.53 7.88
CA PHE A 158 -9.98 5.94 9.09
C PHE A 158 -10.95 7.07 8.78
N ALA A 159 -12.16 6.96 9.31
CA ALA A 159 -13.14 8.03 9.33
C ALA A 159 -12.85 8.97 10.52
N LEU A 160 -12.65 10.24 10.23
CA LEU A 160 -12.38 11.28 11.21
C LEU A 160 -13.69 12.00 11.61
N PRO A 161 -13.94 12.21 12.90
CA PRO A 161 -15.11 12.97 13.37
C PRO A 161 -14.99 14.49 13.08
N PHE A 162 -13.83 14.93 12.61
CA PHE A 162 -13.54 16.31 12.24
C PHE A 162 -13.02 16.36 10.80
N ALA A 163 -13.25 17.48 10.13
CA ALA A 163 -12.71 17.74 8.81
C ALA A 163 -11.32 18.37 8.91
N VAL A 164 -10.36 17.82 8.18
CA VAL A 164 -9.05 18.41 7.94
C VAL A 164 -9.17 19.40 6.76
N PRO A 165 -8.85 20.68 6.96
CA PRO A 165 -8.85 21.65 5.88
C PRO A 165 -7.71 21.34 4.90
N GLY A 166 -8.05 21.28 3.60
CA GLY A 166 -7.10 20.93 2.55
C GLY A 166 -6.67 19.45 2.56
N GLU A 167 -5.58 19.17 1.86
CA GLU A 167 -5.00 17.83 1.78
C GLU A 167 -3.52 17.87 2.14
N THR A 168 -3.14 17.12 3.17
CA THR A 168 -1.74 16.97 3.60
C THR A 168 -1.33 15.51 3.44
N ARG A 169 -0.24 15.26 2.72
CA ARG A 169 0.36 13.94 2.54
C ARG A 169 1.75 13.87 3.14
N LEU A 170 2.06 12.71 3.70
CA LEU A 170 3.35 12.37 4.26
C LEU A 170 3.90 11.15 3.52
N ALA A 171 5.18 11.23 3.17
CA ALA A 171 5.94 10.11 2.65
C ALA A 171 7.18 9.88 3.53
N PRO A 172 7.74 8.66 3.58
CA PRO A 172 9.06 8.45 4.15
C PRO A 172 10.09 9.35 3.47
N GLN A 173 11.05 9.86 4.24
CA GLN A 173 12.09 10.74 3.71
C GLN A 173 12.78 10.11 2.48
N GLY A 174 12.87 10.86 1.38
CA GLY A 174 13.50 10.44 0.13
C GLY A 174 12.62 9.53 -0.75
N ALA A 175 11.41 9.17 -0.32
CA ALA A 175 10.46 8.45 -1.16
C ALA A 175 9.81 9.42 -2.16
N PRO A 176 9.75 9.09 -3.46
CA PRO A 176 9.11 9.98 -4.44
C PRO A 176 7.61 10.14 -4.14
N LEU A 177 7.10 11.37 -4.32
CA LEU A 177 5.67 11.68 -4.34
C LEU A 177 4.95 10.78 -5.36
N GLN A 178 4.11 9.88 -4.88
CA GLN A 178 3.33 8.97 -5.71
C GLN A 178 2.01 9.65 -6.10
N ALA A 179 2.11 10.75 -6.86
CA ALA A 179 0.95 11.36 -7.48
C ALA A 179 0.77 10.79 -8.89
N GLY A 180 -0.36 10.12 -9.13
CA GLY A 180 -0.76 9.67 -10.45
C GLY A 180 -0.85 10.85 -11.42
N GLY A 181 -0.02 10.84 -12.46
CA GLY A 181 -0.04 11.77 -13.59
C GLY A 181 0.65 11.11 -14.78
N ALA A 182 0.19 11.38 -16.01
CA ALA A 182 0.71 10.78 -17.25
C ALA A 182 2.24 10.73 -17.20
N SER A 183 2.90 9.65 -17.64
CA SER A 183 4.37 9.62 -17.53
C SER A 183 4.99 10.74 -18.38
N ARG A 184 6.16 11.28 -18.01
CA ARG A 184 6.86 12.31 -18.82
C ARG A 184 6.95 11.91 -20.29
N GLY A 185 7.28 10.65 -20.55
CA GLY A 185 7.34 10.10 -21.91
C GLY A 185 5.99 10.10 -22.62
N THR A 186 4.87 9.86 -21.90
CA THR A 186 3.53 9.87 -22.49
C THR A 186 3.11 11.28 -22.92
N VAL A 187 3.41 12.30 -22.11
CA VAL A 187 3.08 13.70 -22.45
C VAL A 187 3.95 14.21 -23.59
N LEU A 188 5.25 13.87 -23.58
CA LEU A 188 6.15 14.21 -24.69
C LEU A 188 5.76 13.50 -25.99
N LEU A 189 5.34 12.23 -25.93
CA LEU A 189 4.83 11.49 -27.08
C LEU A 189 3.54 12.10 -27.62
N PHE A 190 2.60 12.46 -26.75
CA PHE A 190 1.37 13.16 -27.12
C PHE A 190 1.67 14.50 -27.82
N LEU A 191 2.58 15.31 -27.24
CA LEU A 191 3.01 16.58 -27.84
C LEU A 191 3.66 16.38 -29.21
N ALA A 192 4.53 15.38 -29.34
CA ALA A 192 5.19 15.06 -30.60
C ALA A 192 4.18 14.63 -31.68
N LEU A 193 3.22 13.76 -31.33
CA LEU A 193 2.14 13.36 -32.24
C LEU A 193 1.25 14.54 -32.62
N PHE A 194 0.86 15.36 -31.65
CA PHE A 194 0.02 16.53 -31.86
C PHE A 194 0.66 17.54 -32.82
N TRP A 195 1.94 17.90 -32.60
CA TRP A 195 2.67 18.79 -33.49
C TRP A 195 2.99 18.16 -34.85
N GLY A 196 3.27 16.86 -34.89
CA GLY A 196 3.47 16.13 -36.14
C GLY A 196 2.24 16.15 -37.04
N VAL A 197 1.04 15.93 -36.47
CA VAL A 197 -0.24 16.01 -37.18
C VAL A 197 -0.50 17.46 -37.63
N LEU A 198 -0.23 18.46 -36.80
CA LEU A 198 -0.42 19.87 -37.17
C LEU A 198 0.49 20.28 -38.35
N LEU A 199 1.76 19.88 -38.33
CA LEU A 199 2.69 20.15 -39.44
C LEU A 199 2.26 19.46 -40.73
N LEU A 200 1.75 18.22 -40.64
CA LEU A 200 1.19 17.51 -41.79
C LEU A 200 -0.04 18.23 -42.36
N LEU A 201 -0.96 18.69 -41.50
CA LEU A 201 -2.15 19.44 -41.91
C LEU A 201 -1.79 20.79 -42.55
N LEU A 202 -0.76 21.47 -42.05
CA LEU A 202 -0.24 22.69 -42.66
C LEU A 202 0.43 22.43 -44.01
N ALA A 203 1.13 21.30 -44.16
CA ALA A 203 1.78 20.92 -45.42
C ALA A 203 0.77 20.47 -46.50
N LEU A 204 -0.37 19.91 -46.09
CA LEU A 204 -1.47 19.52 -46.97
C LEU A 204 -2.51 20.63 -47.21
N GLY A 205 -2.45 21.72 -46.43
CA GLY A 205 -3.33 22.87 -46.59
C GLY A 205 -2.87 23.75 -47.75
N GLU A 206 -3.81 24.19 -48.58
CA GLU A 206 -3.54 25.15 -49.64
C GLU A 206 -2.96 26.46 -49.04
N PRO A 207 -1.90 27.03 -49.63
CA PRO A 207 -1.31 28.26 -49.13
C PRO A 207 -2.32 29.40 -49.23
N VAL A 208 -2.62 30.03 -48.08
CA VAL A 208 -3.48 31.23 -48.03
C VAL A 208 -2.72 32.38 -48.70
N GLU A 209 -3.17 32.81 -49.88
CA GLU A 209 -2.59 33.94 -50.61
C GLU A 209 -2.69 35.24 -49.78
N GLY A 210 -1.55 35.90 -49.57
CA GLY A 210 -1.48 37.24 -48.96
C GLY A 210 -0.88 37.34 -47.56
N SER A 211 -0.55 36.23 -46.89
CA SER A 211 0.06 36.24 -45.55
C SER A 211 1.56 35.91 -45.57
N ALA A 212 2.37 36.74 -46.23
CA ALA A 212 3.82 36.62 -46.14
C ALA A 212 4.28 36.97 -44.71
N GLY A 213 4.55 35.94 -43.89
CA GLY A 213 5.19 36.08 -42.58
C GLY A 213 4.27 36.08 -41.36
N GLN A 214 2.95 35.88 -41.52
CA GLN A 214 2.05 35.74 -40.36
C GLN A 214 1.76 34.26 -40.06
N VAL A 215 2.03 33.84 -38.82
CA VAL A 215 1.67 32.50 -38.33
C VAL A 215 0.14 32.40 -38.30
N PRO A 216 -0.49 31.39 -38.94
CA PRO A 216 -1.94 31.28 -38.95
C PRO A 216 -2.50 31.28 -37.52
N PRO A 217 -3.64 31.95 -37.26
CA PRO A 217 -4.21 32.07 -35.90
C PRO A 217 -4.42 30.72 -35.22
N VAL A 218 -4.76 29.69 -36.00
CA VAL A 218 -4.91 28.29 -35.55
C VAL A 218 -3.58 27.76 -34.99
N VAL A 219 -2.44 28.04 -35.63
CA VAL A 219 -1.12 27.59 -35.17
C VAL A 219 -0.74 28.30 -33.88
N GLY A 220 -1.02 29.59 -33.76
CA GLY A 220 -0.82 30.35 -32.52
C GLY A 220 -1.68 29.82 -31.36
N PHE A 221 -2.95 29.49 -31.62
CA PHE A 221 -3.85 28.91 -30.64
C PHE A 221 -3.40 27.50 -30.20
N MET A 222 -2.98 26.65 -31.14
CA MET A 222 -2.47 25.31 -30.84
C MET A 222 -1.14 25.36 -30.06
N ALA A 223 -0.29 26.35 -30.34
CA ALA A 223 0.91 26.63 -29.54
C ALA A 223 0.56 27.02 -28.09
N LEU A 224 -0.44 27.88 -27.92
CA LEU A 224 -0.93 28.31 -26.61
C LEU A 224 -1.52 27.15 -25.80
N VAL A 225 -2.33 26.28 -26.44
CA VAL A 225 -2.95 25.11 -25.80
C VAL A 225 -1.92 24.02 -25.45
N SER A 226 -0.86 23.87 -26.25
CA SER A 226 0.21 22.90 -25.98
C SER A 226 1.25 23.39 -24.98
N LEU A 227 1.33 24.71 -24.73
CA LEU A 227 2.27 25.32 -23.81
C LEU A 227 2.22 24.69 -22.40
N PRO A 228 1.07 24.55 -21.71
CA PRO A 228 1.02 23.99 -20.36
C PRO A 228 1.58 22.55 -20.28
N PHE A 229 1.35 21.75 -21.33
CA PHE A 229 1.85 20.38 -21.43
C PHE A 229 3.35 20.33 -21.71
N LEU A 230 3.86 21.25 -22.51
CA LEU A 230 5.28 21.38 -22.84
C LEU A 230 6.08 21.86 -21.63
N LEU A 231 5.56 22.84 -20.90
CA LEU A 231 6.12 23.29 -19.62
C LEU A 231 6.11 22.12 -18.61
N TRP A 232 5.01 21.36 -18.51
CA TRP A 232 4.95 20.15 -17.67
C TRP A 232 5.98 19.07 -18.08
N GLY A 233 6.13 18.82 -19.39
CA GLY A 233 7.09 17.86 -19.95
C GLY A 233 8.56 18.23 -19.71
N LEU A 234 8.90 19.51 -19.78
CA LEU A 234 10.21 20.08 -19.46
C LEU A 234 10.50 20.15 -17.94
N GLY A 235 9.56 19.73 -17.10
CA GLY A 235 9.74 19.66 -15.65
C GLY A 235 9.16 20.82 -14.87
N TRP A 236 8.50 21.77 -15.54
CA TRP A 236 7.76 22.85 -14.89
C TRP A 236 6.43 22.33 -14.34
N ARG A 237 6.37 22.09 -13.03
CA ARG A 237 5.21 21.49 -12.37
C ARG A 237 4.11 22.53 -12.15
N PHE A 238 3.20 22.69 -13.12
CA PHE A 238 1.90 23.31 -12.84
C PHE A 238 1.04 22.31 -12.04
N GLY A 239 0.81 22.59 -10.76
CA GLY A 239 -0.10 21.81 -9.89
C GLY A 239 0.52 20.62 -9.14
N GLY A 240 1.85 20.54 -9.05
CA GLY A 240 2.50 19.59 -8.13
C GLY A 240 2.47 20.13 -6.71
N ARG A 241 1.93 19.37 -5.75
CA ARG A 241 1.92 19.76 -4.33
C ARG A 241 3.32 20.11 -3.86
N GLU A 242 3.48 21.30 -3.33
CA GLU A 242 4.79 21.78 -2.87
C GLU A 242 5.22 21.00 -1.63
N ARG A 243 6.52 20.75 -1.53
CA ARG A 243 7.10 20.18 -0.31
C ARG A 243 7.03 21.26 0.76
N VAL A 244 6.43 20.93 1.89
CA VAL A 244 6.34 21.84 3.04
C VAL A 244 7.53 21.56 3.95
N ALA A 245 8.39 22.54 4.14
CA ALA A 245 9.48 22.47 5.10
C ALA A 245 8.96 22.80 6.50
N LEU A 246 9.28 21.93 7.47
CA LEU A 246 8.96 22.07 8.88
C LEU A 246 10.22 22.28 9.72
N GLU A 247 10.06 22.86 10.91
CA GLU A 247 11.16 23.27 11.79
C GLU A 247 11.78 22.10 12.59
N SER A 248 11.07 20.97 12.71
CA SER A 248 11.53 19.83 13.51
C SER A 248 12.53 18.96 12.75
N SER A 249 13.79 19.03 13.18
CA SER A 249 14.87 18.20 12.63
C SER A 249 14.65 16.69 12.81
N SER A 250 13.96 16.25 13.86
CA SER A 250 13.68 14.83 14.11
C SER A 250 12.58 14.29 13.18
N PHE A 251 11.63 15.14 12.82
CA PHE A 251 10.55 14.83 11.89
C PHE A 251 11.03 14.80 10.43
N GLU A 252 11.75 15.83 9.98
CA GLU A 252 12.27 15.94 8.61
C GLU A 252 13.25 14.81 8.24
N ARG A 253 13.90 14.19 9.24
CA ARG A 253 14.74 12.98 9.05
C ARG A 253 13.94 11.72 8.74
N LEU A 254 12.64 11.71 9.00
CA LEU A 254 11.79 10.54 8.84
C LEU A 254 10.74 10.72 7.75
N PHE A 255 10.30 11.95 7.51
CA PHE A 255 9.20 12.25 6.61
C PHE A 255 9.48 13.44 5.70
N ASP A 256 8.97 13.34 4.47
CA ASP A 256 8.73 14.47 3.58
C ASP A 256 7.22 14.77 3.55
N VAL A 257 6.87 16.06 3.62
CA VAL A 257 5.48 16.54 3.67
C VAL A 257 5.11 17.26 2.39
N TYR A 258 3.90 17.02 1.89
CA TYR A 258 3.38 17.61 0.68
C TYR A 258 1.95 18.10 0.88
N GLY A 259 1.68 19.34 0.54
CA GLY A 259 0.38 19.97 0.73
C GLY A 259 0.46 21.47 0.58
N ASP A 260 -0.61 22.15 0.94
CA ASP A 260 -0.60 23.61 1.09
C ASP A 260 0.26 23.99 2.31
N GLN A 261 1.15 24.98 2.16
CA GLN A 261 2.10 25.34 3.23
C GLN A 261 1.39 25.80 4.51
N ILE A 262 0.26 26.47 4.39
CA ILE A 262 -0.50 27.01 5.52
C ILE A 262 -1.28 25.87 6.17
N GLU A 263 -2.03 25.10 5.38
CA GLU A 263 -2.87 24.00 5.92
C GLU A 263 -2.05 22.84 6.49
N ALA A 264 -0.92 22.49 5.86
CA ALA A 264 -0.04 21.44 6.36
C ALA A 264 0.58 21.84 7.71
N ARG A 265 0.99 23.10 7.90
CA ARG A 265 1.49 23.60 9.20
C ARG A 265 0.39 23.71 10.25
N LYS A 266 -0.85 23.95 9.83
CA LYS A 266 -2.00 23.91 10.76
C LYS A 266 -2.26 22.50 11.29
N LEU A 267 -2.13 21.49 10.43
CA LEU A 267 -2.31 20.09 10.81
C LEU A 267 -1.11 19.51 11.57
N LEU A 268 0.11 19.77 11.08
CA LEU A 268 1.36 19.21 11.59
C LEU A 268 1.94 20.11 12.69
N THR A 269 1.19 20.26 13.77
CA THR A 269 1.68 20.92 15.00
C THR A 269 2.88 20.16 15.59
N PRO A 270 3.68 20.77 16.50
CA PRO A 270 4.75 20.06 17.18
C PRO A 270 4.29 18.73 17.82
N ARG A 271 3.12 18.73 18.46
CA ARG A 271 2.54 17.53 19.08
C ARG A 271 2.16 16.46 18.06
N VAL A 272 1.56 16.83 16.92
CA VAL A 272 1.23 15.89 15.84
C VAL A 272 2.50 15.33 15.21
N GLN A 273 3.54 16.16 15.02
CA GLN A 273 4.85 15.71 14.53
C GLN A 273 5.50 14.71 15.50
N GLU A 274 5.47 14.99 16.80
CA GLU A 274 5.95 14.06 17.83
C GLU A 274 5.19 12.73 17.81
N ALA A 275 3.86 12.78 17.68
CA ALA A 275 3.03 11.59 17.56
C ALA A 275 3.35 10.77 16.31
N LEU A 276 3.60 11.43 15.16
CA LEU A 276 4.02 10.77 13.91
C LEU A 276 5.40 10.10 14.05
N VAL A 277 6.35 10.77 14.71
CA VAL A 277 7.69 10.22 14.99
C VAL A 277 7.59 9.03 15.94
N ALA A 278 6.79 9.13 17.01
CA ALA A 278 6.54 8.03 17.95
C ALA A 278 5.91 6.84 17.23
N PHE A 279 4.89 7.08 16.40
CA PHE A 279 4.25 6.05 15.59
C PHE A 279 5.24 5.36 14.65
N ARG A 280 6.09 6.14 13.94
CA ARG A 280 7.13 5.59 13.05
C ARG A 280 8.12 4.69 13.77
N LYS A 281 8.52 5.07 14.98
CA LYS A 281 9.45 4.31 15.82
C LYS A 281 8.79 3.03 16.34
N ALA A 282 7.55 3.12 16.82
CA ALA A 282 6.79 1.97 17.31
C ALA A 282 6.54 0.92 16.23
N LEU A 283 6.22 1.36 15.00
CA LEU A 283 6.03 0.46 13.85
C LEU A 283 7.32 -0.21 13.39
N GLY A 284 8.47 0.45 13.57
CA GLY A 284 9.76 0.04 12.98
C GLY A 284 9.81 0.05 11.45
N LYS A 285 8.69 0.34 10.76
CA LYS A 285 8.54 0.28 9.29
C LYS A 285 8.16 1.65 8.72
N PRO A 286 8.60 1.98 7.49
CA PRO A 286 8.18 3.20 6.82
C PRO A 286 6.67 3.14 6.51
N PHE A 287 6.03 4.30 6.54
CA PHE A 287 4.63 4.44 6.18
C PHE A 287 4.40 5.75 5.43
N TRP A 288 3.35 5.76 4.63
CA TRP A 288 2.78 6.96 4.02
C TRP A 288 1.48 7.30 4.71
N ALA A 289 1.13 8.58 4.78
CA ALA A 289 -0.14 9.01 5.34
C ALA A 289 -0.76 10.12 4.49
N ALA A 290 -2.08 10.18 4.42
CA ALA A 290 -2.81 11.27 3.79
C ALA A 290 -4.00 11.68 4.66
N PHE A 291 -4.14 12.98 4.88
CA PHE A 291 -5.25 13.57 5.60
C PHE A 291 -6.02 14.48 4.65
N ARG A 292 -7.32 14.22 4.47
CA ARG A 292 -8.18 15.01 3.58
C ARG A 292 -9.63 14.93 4.04
N GLY A 293 -10.26 16.08 4.27
CA GLY A 293 -11.66 16.13 4.70
C GLY A 293 -11.84 15.29 5.98
N ASN A 294 -12.82 14.39 5.99
CA ASN A 294 -13.11 13.51 7.13
C ASN A 294 -12.39 12.16 7.06
N GLU A 295 -11.26 12.07 6.35
CA GLU A 295 -10.54 10.81 6.18
C GLU A 295 -9.05 10.95 6.49
N ALA A 296 -8.51 9.93 7.16
CA ALA A 296 -7.09 9.67 7.28
C ALA A 296 -6.75 8.32 6.66
N TRP A 297 -5.74 8.31 5.81
CA TRP A 297 -5.24 7.12 5.15
C TRP A 297 -3.82 6.83 5.63
N PHE A 298 -3.50 5.57 5.89
CA PHE A 298 -2.15 5.13 6.24
C PHE A 298 -1.77 3.91 5.42
N LEU A 299 -0.65 3.98 4.71
CA LEU A 299 -0.07 2.84 4.03
C LEU A 299 1.20 2.45 4.77
N ILE A 300 1.18 1.33 5.50
CA ILE A 300 2.35 0.88 6.25
C ILE A 300 3.06 -0.22 5.46
N GLN A 301 4.31 0.03 5.06
CA GLN A 301 5.08 -0.92 4.26
C GLN A 301 5.28 -2.23 5.03
N GLY A 302 5.14 -3.36 4.34
CA GLY A 302 5.31 -4.67 4.94
C GLY A 302 4.67 -5.77 4.10
N ARG A 303 4.77 -7.01 4.56
CA ARG A 303 4.03 -8.14 3.98
C ARG A 303 3.32 -8.87 5.11
N ASN A 304 2.18 -9.45 4.77
CA ASN A 304 1.63 -10.64 5.44
C ASN A 304 1.48 -10.47 6.95
N ARG A 305 0.83 -9.38 7.40
CA ARG A 305 0.69 -9.12 8.86
C ARG A 305 -0.20 -10.14 9.55
N LEU A 306 -1.10 -10.75 8.80
CA LEU A 306 -2.10 -11.70 9.28
C LEU A 306 -1.75 -13.16 8.93
N GLU A 307 -0.53 -13.42 8.46
CA GLU A 307 -0.11 -14.79 8.20
C GLU A 307 0.45 -15.44 9.47
N PRO A 308 -0.18 -16.50 9.98
CA PRO A 308 0.39 -17.27 11.07
C PRO A 308 1.67 -17.98 10.59
N SER A 309 2.67 -18.01 11.46
CA SER A 309 3.93 -18.70 11.24
C SER A 309 3.69 -20.19 11.33
N LEU A 310 4.06 -20.93 10.27
CA LEU A 310 3.87 -22.38 10.26
C LEU A 310 4.78 -23.07 11.28
N LEU A 311 5.99 -22.55 11.48
CA LEU A 311 7.02 -23.20 12.31
C LEU A 311 6.87 -22.90 13.80
N ARG A 312 6.22 -21.77 14.16
CA ARG A 312 6.01 -21.38 15.55
C ARG A 312 4.92 -22.28 16.18
N PRO A 313 5.15 -22.89 17.36
CA PRO A 313 4.12 -23.63 18.07
C PRO A 313 2.91 -22.76 18.41
N LEU A 314 1.71 -23.31 18.27
CA LEU A 314 0.47 -22.63 18.67
C LEU A 314 0.22 -22.85 20.16
N SER A 315 0.74 -21.92 20.97
CA SER A 315 0.50 -21.85 22.41
C SER A 315 -0.38 -20.64 22.76
N GLN A 316 -0.89 -20.58 24.00
CA GLN A 316 -1.58 -19.38 24.48
C GLN A 316 -0.67 -18.14 24.44
N GLU A 317 0.63 -18.30 24.72
CA GLU A 317 1.62 -17.24 24.58
C GLU A 317 1.72 -16.75 23.13
N THR A 318 1.84 -17.66 22.17
CA THR A 318 1.88 -17.31 20.75
C THR A 318 0.61 -16.61 20.30
N LEU A 319 -0.57 -17.04 20.80
CA LEU A 319 -1.83 -16.35 20.53
C LEU A 319 -1.83 -14.93 21.12
N ARG A 320 -1.35 -14.75 22.36
CA ARG A 320 -1.21 -13.42 22.98
C ARG A 320 -0.29 -12.52 22.15
N ASP A 321 0.85 -13.02 21.71
CA ASP A 321 1.77 -12.28 20.85
C ASP A 321 1.11 -11.86 19.53
N TYR A 322 0.29 -12.73 18.93
CA TYR A 322 -0.48 -12.41 17.73
C TYR A 322 -1.48 -11.29 17.99
N VAL A 323 -2.26 -11.38 19.07
CA VAL A 323 -3.21 -10.33 19.47
C VAL A 323 -2.48 -9.02 19.72
N GLU A 324 -1.39 -9.05 20.48
CA GLU A 324 -0.63 -7.86 20.84
C GLU A 324 -0.03 -7.20 19.59
N THR A 325 0.57 -7.99 18.71
CA THR A 325 1.15 -7.47 17.46
C THR A 325 0.06 -6.84 16.57
N TRP A 326 -1.11 -7.47 16.48
CA TRP A 326 -2.17 -6.97 15.61
C TRP A 326 -2.85 -5.71 16.16
N THR A 327 -3.07 -5.67 17.48
CA THR A 327 -3.68 -4.52 18.15
C THR A 327 -2.74 -3.35 18.28
N ARG A 328 -1.42 -3.58 18.41
CA ARG A 328 -0.41 -2.53 18.59
C ARG A 328 -0.47 -1.46 17.50
N ASP A 329 -0.47 -1.87 16.23
CA ASP A 329 -0.50 -0.94 15.10
C ASP A 329 -1.76 -0.05 15.12
N LEU A 330 -2.92 -0.66 15.42
CA LEU A 330 -4.20 0.03 15.52
C LEU A 330 -4.23 1.01 16.71
N MET A 331 -3.66 0.62 17.85
CA MET A 331 -3.59 1.46 19.05
C MET A 331 -2.63 2.62 18.87
N GLU A 332 -1.50 2.43 18.19
CA GLU A 332 -0.59 3.54 17.88
C GLU A 332 -1.18 4.47 16.82
N ALA A 333 -1.88 3.93 15.81
CA ALA A 333 -2.64 4.76 14.86
C ALA A 333 -3.73 5.57 15.58
N LYS A 334 -4.46 4.96 16.53
CA LYS A 334 -5.45 5.66 17.37
C LYS A 334 -4.81 6.82 18.13
N ARG A 335 -3.69 6.59 18.82
CA ARG A 335 -2.98 7.64 19.58
C ARG A 335 -2.58 8.81 18.69
N LEU A 336 -2.10 8.52 17.48
CA LEU A 336 -1.81 9.55 16.49
C LEU A 336 -3.07 10.33 16.09
N LEU A 337 -4.17 9.64 15.79
CA LEU A 337 -5.43 10.29 15.39
C LEU A 337 -6.05 11.12 16.53
N GLU A 338 -5.95 10.66 17.78
CA GLU A 338 -6.34 11.43 18.96
C GLU A 338 -5.48 12.69 19.10
N ALA A 339 -4.17 12.62 18.88
CA ALA A 339 -3.29 13.79 18.91
C ALA A 339 -3.68 14.81 17.82
N VAL A 340 -4.00 14.34 16.60
CA VAL A 340 -4.50 15.20 15.51
C VAL A 340 -5.84 15.84 15.88
N GLY A 341 -6.78 15.06 16.44
CA GLY A 341 -8.11 15.54 16.81
C GLY A 341 -8.09 16.56 17.95
N LEU A 342 -7.37 16.26 19.02
CA LEU A 342 -7.24 17.15 20.18
C LEU A 342 -6.68 18.52 19.79
N ASP A 343 -5.67 18.55 18.90
CA ASP A 343 -5.08 19.80 18.46
C ASP A 343 -6.01 20.63 17.57
N LEU A 344 -6.79 19.97 16.70
CA LEU A 344 -7.79 20.65 15.87
C LEU A 344 -8.96 21.20 16.71
N GLU A 345 -9.43 20.46 17.71
CA GLU A 345 -10.49 20.90 18.61
C GLU A 345 -10.03 22.02 19.55
N ALA A 346 -8.83 21.93 20.12
CA ALA A 346 -8.25 22.98 20.97
C ALA A 346 -8.16 24.32 20.22
N ARG A 347 -7.77 24.29 18.94
CA ARG A 347 -7.73 25.49 18.09
C ARG A 347 -9.11 26.04 17.76
N LYS A 348 -10.11 25.18 17.49
CA LYS A 348 -11.51 25.63 17.35
C LYS A 348 -11.97 26.35 18.61
N ARG A 349 -11.69 25.82 19.80
CA ARG A 349 -12.04 26.48 21.07
C ARG A 349 -11.27 27.79 21.30
N GLY A 350 -10.01 27.86 20.91
CA GLY A 350 -9.19 29.08 21.00
C GLY A 350 -9.59 30.20 20.01
N LEU A 351 -10.12 29.85 18.84
CA LEU A 351 -10.65 30.82 17.86
C LEU A 351 -12.00 31.45 18.29
N PHE A 352 -12.70 30.84 19.25
CA PHE A 352 -13.94 31.37 19.85
C PHE A 352 -13.77 31.80 21.33
N GLY A 353 -12.55 31.71 21.89
CA GLY A 353 -12.27 32.01 23.30
C GLY A 353 -11.72 33.41 23.57
N GLY A 354 -11.82 34.31 22.59
CA GLY A 354 -11.26 35.65 22.64
C GLY A 354 -12.31 36.76 22.63
N GLU A 355 -13.40 36.65 23.41
CA GLU A 355 -14.18 37.82 23.81
C GLU A 355 -15.05 37.53 25.05
N GLY A 356 -14.75 38.24 26.15
CA GLY A 356 -15.66 38.49 27.27
C GLY A 356 -15.12 38.17 28.68
N PRO A 357 -15.27 39.06 29.68
CA PRO A 357 -15.31 40.53 29.61
C PRO A 357 -14.08 41.14 30.30
N THR A 358 -13.72 42.36 29.89
CA THR A 358 -12.83 43.26 30.63
C THR A 358 -13.39 43.48 32.04
N PRO A 359 -12.62 43.23 33.11
CA PRO A 359 -13.02 43.65 34.44
C PRO A 359 -12.75 45.16 34.57
N GLY A 360 -13.82 45.95 34.67
CA GLY A 360 -13.77 47.31 35.17
C GLY A 360 -14.36 48.36 34.22
N THR A 361 -15.62 48.69 34.42
CA THR A 361 -16.05 50.09 34.64
C THR A 361 -17.48 50.13 35.19
N LEU A 362 -17.56 50.73 36.39
CA LEU A 362 -18.72 51.06 37.24
C LEU A 362 -19.31 49.93 38.10
#